data_AF-A0A1M7JI81-F1
#
_entry.id   AF-A0A1M7JI81-F1
#
_cell.length_a   1.000
_cell.length_b   1.000
_cell.length_c   1.000
_cell.angle_alpha   90.00
_cell.angle_beta   90.00
_cell.angle_gamma   90.00
#
_symmetry.space_group_name_H-M   'P 1'
#
loop_
_entity.id
_entity.type
_entity.pdbx_description
1 polymer ?
#
loop_
_entity_poly.entity_id
_entity_poly.type
_entity_poly.pdbx_seq_one_letter_code
_entity_poly.pdbx_strand_id
1 'polypeptide(L)'
;MDLQNWPYRLKSARRKKRLVRKDRDKQLIQLDKQHSLLCKEKQHLPMIPLEHPYQKGWKKIFVLHKDVQQSEKVVFYQGILDKINTVEYHYDKSFKKRKRRKQRYHYEEKIQALREICNYDWYKNKLKLSEAEQACFSRKEEWLPASKMIRVTYAFTESWRFVLAVKPHIIYEVKMVDELLEQELKAIDNRIGNQYLWPKIHRLTNGRSCRYWADILFEKPKYINKLKNKPRYTNKEAYLD
;
A
#
# COMPACT_ATOMS: atom_id res chain seq x y z
N MET A 1 43.31 36.52 -40.24
CA MET A 1 42.30 36.42 -39.16
C MET A 1 41.11 35.66 -39.74
N ASP A 2 41.19 34.33 -39.75
CA ASP A 2 40.15 33.51 -40.38
C ASP A 2 38.99 33.31 -39.40
N LEU A 3 37.95 34.13 -39.55
CA LEU A 3 36.65 33.87 -38.96
C LEU A 3 36.03 32.70 -39.71
N GLN A 4 36.37 31.49 -39.29
CA GLN A 4 35.86 30.25 -39.82
C GLN A 4 34.33 30.23 -39.62
N ASN A 5 33.62 30.64 -40.66
CA ASN A 5 32.17 30.77 -40.67
C ASN A 5 31.60 29.39 -41.02
N TRP A 6 31.37 28.57 -39.99
CA TRP A 6 30.76 27.25 -40.17
C TRP A 6 29.33 27.45 -40.71
N PRO A 7 28.97 26.90 -41.88
CA PRO A 7 27.63 27.12 -42.44
C PRO A 7 26.58 26.52 -41.51
N TYR A 8 25.69 27.37 -40.99
CA TYR A 8 24.59 26.98 -40.12
C TYR A 8 23.61 26.10 -40.91
N ARG A 9 23.83 24.78 -40.91
CA ARG A 9 22.94 23.83 -41.60
C ARG A 9 21.54 23.89 -40.99
N LEU A 10 20.61 24.49 -41.72
CA LEU A 10 19.20 24.56 -41.33
C LEU A 10 18.69 23.16 -40.97
N LYS A 11 18.09 23.04 -39.79
CA LYS A 11 17.55 21.77 -39.30
C LYS A 11 16.42 21.30 -40.24
N SER A 12 16.43 20.05 -40.64
CA SER A 12 15.35 19.46 -41.43
C SER A 12 13.99 19.55 -40.71
N ALA A 13 12.89 19.58 -41.48
CA ALA A 13 11.53 19.65 -40.92
C ALA A 13 11.26 18.55 -39.88
N ARG A 14 11.73 17.32 -40.14
CA ARG A 14 11.65 16.19 -39.19
C ARG A 14 12.38 16.48 -37.88
N ARG A 15 13.58 17.08 -37.95
CA ARG A 15 14.38 17.43 -36.76
C ARG A 15 13.69 18.53 -35.95
N LYS A 16 13.11 19.54 -36.60
CA LYS A 16 12.33 20.60 -35.94
C LYS A 16 11.12 20.02 -35.19
N LYS A 17 10.30 19.19 -35.85
CA LYS A 17 9.15 18.51 -35.21
C LYS A 17 9.56 17.66 -34.00
N ARG A 18 10.67 16.92 -34.10
CA ARG A 18 11.19 16.10 -32.98
C ARG A 18 11.63 16.96 -31.80
N LEU A 19 12.24 18.12 -32.04
CA LEU A 19 12.67 19.02 -30.98
C LEU A 19 11.47 19.56 -30.20
N VAL A 20 10.43 20.06 -30.89
CA VAL A 20 9.19 20.54 -30.26
C VAL A 20 8.55 19.46 -29.40
N ARG A 21 8.45 18.23 -29.92
CA ARG A 21 7.89 17.10 -29.15
C ARG A 21 8.71 16.79 -27.90
N LYS A 22 10.05 16.71 -28.05
CA LYS A 22 10.95 16.45 -26.92
C LYS A 22 10.88 17.55 -25.86
N ASP A 23 10.77 18.80 -26.29
CA ASP A 23 10.64 19.94 -25.39
C ASP A 23 9.34 19.86 -24.58
N ARG A 24 8.21 19.62 -25.26
CA ARG A 24 6.93 19.36 -24.60
C ARG A 24 7.00 18.18 -23.62
N ASP A 25 7.67 17.09 -24.00
CA ASP A 25 7.83 15.92 -23.13
C ASP A 25 8.69 16.25 -21.88
N LYS A 26 9.74 17.07 -22.02
CA LYS A 26 10.54 17.57 -20.89
C LYS A 26 9.73 18.46 -19.95
N GLN A 27 8.92 19.36 -20.49
CA GLN A 27 8.03 20.22 -19.69
C GLN A 27 7.06 19.37 -18.84
N LEU A 28 6.51 18.30 -19.41
CA LEU A 28 5.63 17.37 -18.69
C LEU A 28 6.36 16.62 -17.57
N ILE A 29 7.61 16.19 -17.79
CA ILE A 29 8.42 15.54 -16.77
C ILE A 29 8.76 16.53 -15.63
N GLN A 30 9.07 17.78 -15.97
CA GLN A 30 9.35 18.81 -14.97
C GLN A 30 8.12 19.11 -14.11
N LEU A 31 6.95 19.18 -14.73
CA LEU A 31 5.67 19.38 -14.06
C LEU A 31 5.37 18.23 -13.08
N ASP A 32 5.59 16.98 -13.46
CA ASP A 32 5.42 15.81 -12.58
C ASP A 32 6.39 15.83 -11.38
N LYS A 33 7.64 16.24 -11.61
CA LYS A 33 8.63 16.42 -10.54
C LYS A 33 8.22 17.52 -9.56
N GLN A 34 7.75 18.65 -10.07
CA GLN A 34 7.25 19.75 -9.25
C GLN A 34 6.04 19.30 -8.41
N HIS A 35 5.06 18.66 -9.03
CA HIS A 35 3.92 18.08 -8.33
C HIS A 35 4.36 17.13 -7.22
N SER A 36 5.28 16.20 -7.53
CA SER A 36 5.79 15.23 -6.57
C SER A 36 6.55 15.87 -5.40
N LEU A 37 7.28 16.96 -5.66
CA LEU A 37 8.01 17.72 -4.64
C LEU A 37 7.04 18.44 -3.70
N LEU A 38 6.07 19.17 -4.25
CA LEU A 38 5.04 19.85 -3.45
C LEU A 38 4.20 18.87 -2.62
N CYS A 39 3.86 17.70 -3.18
CA CYS A 39 3.20 16.65 -2.41
C CYS A 39 4.06 16.15 -1.23
N LYS A 40 5.38 16.04 -1.40
CA LYS A 40 6.28 15.67 -0.30
C LYS A 40 6.35 16.77 0.75
N GLU A 41 6.47 18.03 0.34
CA GLU A 41 6.46 19.17 1.26
C GLU A 41 5.16 19.21 2.07
N LYS A 42 4.00 19.03 1.42
CA LYS A 42 2.70 18.88 2.10
C LYS A 42 2.69 17.74 3.12
N GLN A 43 3.31 16.61 2.78
CA GLN A 43 3.43 15.48 3.69
C GLN A 43 4.36 15.78 4.88
N HIS A 44 5.37 16.63 4.71
CA HIS A 44 6.33 17.01 5.74
C HIS A 44 5.87 18.14 6.68
N LEU A 45 4.76 18.82 6.37
CA LEU A 45 4.18 19.84 7.25
C LEU A 45 3.96 19.30 8.68
N PRO A 46 4.16 20.09 9.75
CA PRO A 46 3.96 19.61 11.11
C PRO A 46 2.48 19.32 11.42
N MET A 47 2.25 18.49 12.44
CA MET A 47 0.94 18.41 13.09
C MET A 47 0.84 19.55 14.12
N ILE A 48 -0.30 20.23 14.15
CA ILE A 48 -0.58 21.31 15.09
C ILE A 48 -1.64 20.82 16.08
N PRO A 49 -1.43 20.99 17.40
CA PRO A 49 -2.43 20.66 18.39
C PRO A 49 -3.66 21.56 18.26
N LEU A 50 -4.84 20.98 18.40
CA LEU A 50 -6.09 21.72 18.48
C LEU A 50 -6.27 22.26 19.90
N GLU A 51 -6.71 23.51 20.01
CA GLU A 51 -7.09 24.11 21.29
C GLU A 51 -8.21 23.30 21.98
N HIS A 52 -9.17 22.83 21.18
CA HIS A 52 -10.31 22.07 21.63
C HIS A 52 -10.39 20.73 20.90
N PRO A 53 -9.87 19.64 21.48
CA PRO A 53 -10.01 18.30 20.92
C PRO A 53 -11.49 17.93 20.77
N TYR A 54 -11.83 17.31 19.64
CA TYR A 54 -13.22 16.95 19.35
C TYR A 54 -13.35 15.47 19.00
N GLN A 55 -14.53 14.91 19.30
CA GLN A 55 -14.85 13.55 18.94
C GLN A 55 -15.33 13.49 17.48
N LYS A 56 -14.54 12.85 16.60
CA LYS A 56 -14.90 12.65 15.20
C LYS A 56 -15.83 11.45 14.98
N GLY A 57 -15.85 10.52 15.93
CA GLY A 57 -16.68 9.32 15.88
C GLY A 57 -16.25 8.31 16.93
N TRP A 58 -16.27 7.03 16.56
CA TRP A 58 -15.89 5.90 17.41
C TRP A 58 -14.83 5.06 16.71
N LYS A 59 -13.98 4.42 17.51
CA LYS A 59 -13.04 3.41 17.06
C LYS A 59 -13.25 2.11 17.82
N LYS A 60 -13.18 1.00 17.10
CA LYS A 60 -13.27 -0.35 17.64
C LYS A 60 -11.90 -1.01 17.51
N ILE A 61 -11.39 -1.49 18.64
CA ILE A 61 -10.05 -2.07 18.77
C ILE A 61 -10.12 -3.32 19.61
N PHE A 62 -9.14 -4.22 19.45
CA PHE A 62 -8.97 -5.32 20.38
C PHE A 62 -8.23 -4.85 21.63
N VAL A 63 -8.69 -5.33 22.78
CA VAL A 63 -8.07 -5.18 24.10
C VAL A 63 -7.92 -6.56 24.74
N LEU A 64 -7.01 -6.69 25.70
CA LEU A 64 -6.86 -7.93 26.45
C LEU A 64 -8.16 -8.27 27.22
N HIS A 65 -8.52 -9.56 27.20
CA HIS A 65 -9.56 -10.09 28.08
C HIS A 65 -9.16 -9.89 29.55
N LYS A 66 -10.14 -9.71 30.45
CA LYS A 66 -9.90 -9.42 31.87
C LYS A 66 -8.99 -10.45 32.54
N ASP A 67 -9.21 -11.74 32.26
CA ASP A 67 -8.42 -12.84 32.83
C ASP A 67 -6.95 -12.77 32.39
N VAL A 68 -6.70 -12.37 31.14
CA VAL A 68 -5.34 -12.21 30.62
C VAL A 68 -4.67 -10.97 31.21
N GLN A 69 -5.45 -9.90 31.45
CA GLN A 69 -4.96 -8.69 32.11
C GLN A 69 -4.47 -8.95 33.54
N GLN A 70 -5.09 -9.90 34.24
CA GLN A 70 -4.70 -10.28 35.61
C GLN A 70 -3.59 -11.35 35.65
N SER A 71 -3.23 -11.92 34.50
CA SER A 71 -2.22 -12.97 34.41
C SER A 71 -0.79 -12.41 34.36
N GLU A 72 0.19 -13.22 34.75
CA GLU A 72 1.62 -12.88 34.65
C GLU A 72 2.07 -12.63 33.19
N LYS A 73 1.37 -13.22 32.22
CA LYS A 73 1.67 -13.09 30.79
C LYS A 73 1.05 -11.85 30.14
N VAL A 74 0.53 -10.90 30.93
CA VAL A 74 -0.10 -9.67 30.40
C VAL A 74 0.81 -8.91 29.43
N VAL A 75 2.09 -8.74 29.79
CA VAL A 75 3.07 -8.00 28.97
C VAL A 75 3.32 -8.73 27.64
N PHE A 76 3.41 -10.06 27.68
CA PHE A 76 3.62 -10.89 26.49
C PHE A 76 2.46 -10.74 25.50
N TYR A 77 1.22 -10.93 25.97
CA TYR A 77 0.04 -10.82 25.09
C TYR A 77 -0.24 -9.39 24.65
N GLN A 78 0.09 -8.38 25.47
CA GLN A 78 0.04 -6.98 25.06
C GLN A 78 1.02 -6.72 23.90
N GLY A 79 2.25 -7.23 23.99
CA GLY A 79 3.25 -7.10 22.92
C GLY A 79 2.83 -7.75 21.60
N ILE A 80 2.18 -8.92 21.65
CA ILE A 80 1.57 -9.54 20.45
C ILE A 80 0.44 -8.64 19.92
N LEU A 81 -0.47 -8.23 20.80
CA LEU A 81 -1.63 -7.42 20.43
C LEU A 81 -1.19 -6.15 19.71
N ASP A 82 -0.20 -5.41 20.23
CA ASP A 82 0.30 -4.17 19.62
C ASP A 82 0.79 -4.37 18.17
N LYS A 83 1.29 -5.57 17.83
CA LYS A 83 1.76 -5.92 16.48
C LYS A 83 0.63 -6.30 15.52
N ILE A 84 -0.42 -6.95 16.02
CA ILE A 84 -1.52 -7.50 15.19
C ILE A 84 -2.86 -6.78 15.34
N ASN A 85 -2.94 -5.75 16.19
CA ASN A 85 -4.19 -5.04 16.44
C ASN A 85 -4.71 -4.39 15.17
N THR A 86 -6.02 -4.40 15.01
CA THR A 86 -6.72 -3.72 13.93
C THR A 86 -7.56 -2.61 14.53
N VAL A 87 -7.62 -1.47 13.85
CA VAL A 87 -8.46 -0.34 14.27
C VAL A 87 -9.51 -0.11 13.21
N GLU A 88 -10.76 -0.17 13.62
CA GLU A 88 -11.89 0.15 12.76
C GLU A 88 -12.54 1.45 13.21
N TYR A 89 -12.76 2.38 12.28
CA TYR A 89 -13.41 3.65 12.55
C TYR A 89 -14.86 3.64 12.05
N HIS A 90 -15.76 4.24 12.82
CA HIS A 90 -17.16 4.42 12.45
C HIS A 90 -17.71 5.72 13.06
N TYR A 91 -18.73 6.32 12.43
CA TYR A 91 -19.34 7.55 12.94
C TYR A 91 -20.24 7.28 14.16
N ASP A 92 -20.90 6.12 14.20
CA ASP A 92 -21.78 5.67 15.28
C ASP A 92 -21.16 4.55 16.13
N LYS A 93 -21.51 4.48 17.42
CA LYS A 93 -21.01 3.52 18.42
C LYS A 93 -21.43 2.08 18.12
N SER A 94 -22.49 1.88 17.32
CA SER A 94 -23.02 0.55 17.03
C SER A 94 -22.18 -0.27 16.04
N PHE A 95 -21.31 0.36 15.23
CA PHE A 95 -20.53 -0.29 14.16
C PHE A 95 -21.37 -1.16 13.21
N LYS A 96 -22.63 -0.75 12.97
CA LYS A 96 -23.54 -1.46 12.06
C LYS A 96 -23.40 -0.93 10.64
N LYS A 97 -23.30 -1.85 9.67
CA LYS A 97 -23.31 -1.54 8.25
C LYS A 97 -24.72 -1.71 7.68
N ARG A 98 -25.18 -0.72 6.91
CA ARG A 98 -26.43 -0.84 6.15
C ARG A 98 -26.23 -1.80 4.98
N LYS A 99 -27.02 -2.87 4.92
CA LYS A 99 -27.00 -3.88 3.86
C LYS A 99 -28.37 -3.97 3.20
N ARG A 100 -28.38 -4.12 1.88
CA ARG A 100 -29.61 -4.31 1.11
C ARG A 100 -29.78 -5.80 0.79
N ARG A 101 -30.93 -6.36 1.13
CA ARG A 101 -31.30 -7.74 0.76
C ARG A 101 -32.77 -7.76 0.35
N LYS A 102 -33.06 -8.36 -0.81
CA LYS A 102 -34.42 -8.44 -1.38
C LYS A 102 -35.15 -7.08 -1.32
N GLN A 103 -34.50 -6.05 -1.85
CA GLN A 103 -34.98 -4.65 -1.90
C GLN A 103 -35.14 -3.92 -0.55
N ARG A 104 -35.11 -4.61 0.61
CA ARG A 104 -35.15 -3.99 1.95
C ARG A 104 -33.75 -3.72 2.50
N TYR A 105 -33.64 -2.77 3.42
CA TYR A 105 -32.41 -2.47 4.15
C TYR A 105 -32.48 -3.02 5.57
N HIS A 106 -31.40 -3.65 6.02
CA HIS A 106 -31.21 -4.03 7.40
C HIS A 106 -29.79 -3.67 7.84
N TYR A 107 -29.61 -3.58 9.15
CA TYR A 107 -28.33 -3.26 9.77
C TYR A 107 -27.68 -4.55 10.26
N GLU A 108 -26.48 -4.83 9.79
CA GLU A 108 -25.67 -5.95 10.24
C GLU A 108 -24.48 -5.45 11.04
N GLU A 109 -24.07 -6.20 12.06
CA GLU A 109 -22.82 -5.92 12.76
C GLU A 109 -21.63 -6.14 11.82
N LYS A 110 -20.70 -5.19 11.85
CA LYS A 110 -19.46 -5.34 11.09
C LYS A 110 -18.46 -6.16 11.90
N ILE A 111 -18.26 -7.41 11.48
CA ILE A 111 -17.27 -8.32 12.08
C ILE A 111 -15.87 -7.74 11.85
N GLN A 112 -15.10 -7.64 12.93
CA GLN A 112 -13.69 -7.24 12.91
C GLN A 112 -12.84 -8.43 13.38
N ALA A 113 -11.74 -8.68 12.69
CA ALA A 113 -10.77 -9.71 13.04
C ALA A 113 -9.39 -9.07 13.29
N LEU A 114 -8.54 -9.79 14.03
CA LEU A 114 -7.13 -9.44 14.19
C LEU A 114 -6.41 -9.52 12.84
N ARG A 115 -5.28 -8.81 12.73
CA ARG A 115 -4.48 -8.84 11.51
C ARG A 115 -3.85 -10.23 11.33
N GLU A 116 -4.19 -10.88 10.23
CA GLU A 116 -3.46 -12.04 9.74
C GLU A 116 -2.13 -11.59 9.10
N ILE A 117 -1.07 -12.38 9.29
CA ILE A 117 0.26 -12.10 8.76
C ILE A 117 0.41 -12.82 7.43
N CYS A 118 0.76 -12.09 6.36
CA CYS A 118 0.97 -12.71 5.06
C CYS A 118 2.30 -13.48 5.03
N ASN A 119 2.41 -14.47 4.14
CA ASN A 119 3.62 -15.31 4.03
C ASN A 119 4.94 -14.52 3.90
N TYR A 120 4.91 -13.42 3.14
CA TYR A 120 6.08 -12.56 2.96
C TYR A 120 6.50 -11.86 4.26
N ASP A 121 5.54 -11.25 4.97
CA ASP A 121 5.81 -10.54 6.22
C ASP A 121 6.24 -11.51 7.34
N TRP A 122 5.72 -12.74 7.32
CA TRP A 122 6.12 -13.83 8.21
C TRP A 122 7.57 -14.24 7.99
N TYR A 123 7.93 -14.61 6.75
CA TYR A 123 9.29 -15.08 6.42
C TYR A 123 10.36 -14.01 6.66
N LYS A 124 10.03 -12.74 6.40
CA LYS A 124 10.94 -11.61 6.68
C LYS A 124 10.88 -11.11 8.13
N ASN A 125 10.05 -11.72 8.96
CA ASN A 125 9.75 -11.31 10.34
C ASN A 125 9.59 -9.77 10.48
N LYS A 126 8.80 -9.15 9.60
CA LYS A 126 8.66 -7.69 9.59
C LYS A 126 8.07 -7.12 10.88
N LEU A 127 7.27 -7.92 11.57
CA LEU A 127 6.65 -7.57 12.84
C LEU A 127 7.59 -7.76 14.05
N LYS A 128 8.83 -8.25 13.82
CA LYS A 128 9.81 -8.53 14.88
C LYS A 128 9.20 -9.42 15.98
N LEU A 129 8.61 -10.53 15.56
CA LEU A 129 8.06 -11.53 16.46
C LEU A 129 9.19 -12.36 17.07
N SER A 130 9.12 -12.54 18.38
CA SER A 130 9.95 -13.51 19.11
C SER A 130 9.53 -14.93 18.75
N GLU A 131 10.42 -15.92 18.91
CA GLU A 131 10.10 -17.34 18.68
C GLU A 131 8.90 -17.81 19.51
N ALA A 132 8.81 -17.36 20.77
CA ALA A 132 7.67 -17.64 21.64
C ALA A 132 6.36 -17.02 21.13
N GLU A 133 6.42 -15.82 20.55
CA GLU A 133 5.24 -15.18 19.95
C GLU A 133 4.83 -15.88 18.65
N GLN A 134 5.80 -16.32 17.84
CA GLN A 134 5.55 -17.05 16.59
C GLN A 134 4.84 -18.38 16.85
N ALA A 135 5.13 -19.05 17.96
CA ALA A 135 4.44 -20.29 18.36
C ALA A 135 2.92 -20.10 18.58
N CYS A 136 2.45 -18.87 18.82
CA CYS A 136 1.03 -18.57 18.96
C CYS A 136 0.28 -18.39 17.62
N PHE A 137 0.94 -18.60 16.47
CA PHE A 137 0.32 -18.47 15.16
C PHE A 137 0.23 -19.81 14.43
N SER A 138 -0.91 -20.04 13.78
CA SER A 138 -1.14 -21.18 12.91
C SER A 138 -1.10 -20.77 11.44
N ARG A 139 -0.44 -21.59 10.61
CA ARG A 139 -0.49 -21.46 9.15
C ARG A 139 -1.89 -21.79 8.64
N LYS A 140 -2.43 -20.91 7.82
CA LYS A 140 -3.75 -20.99 7.20
C LYS A 140 -3.59 -20.80 5.69
N GLU A 141 -4.13 -21.74 4.93
CA GLU A 141 -4.09 -21.73 3.48
C GLU A 141 -5.48 -21.49 2.92
N GLU A 142 -5.60 -20.51 2.04
CA GLU A 142 -6.87 -20.16 1.42
C GLU A 142 -6.72 -20.16 -0.10
N TRP A 143 -7.55 -20.93 -0.78
CA TRP A 143 -7.62 -20.86 -2.24
C TRP A 143 -8.30 -19.54 -2.66
N LEU A 144 -7.61 -18.75 -3.48
CA LEU A 144 -8.15 -17.52 -4.05
C LEU A 144 -8.63 -17.79 -5.49
N PRO A 145 -9.95 -17.84 -5.76
CA PRO A 145 -10.47 -18.16 -7.09
C PRO A 145 -10.07 -17.12 -8.14
N ALA A 146 -10.05 -15.83 -7.77
CA ALA A 146 -9.75 -14.73 -8.69
C ALA A 146 -8.33 -14.81 -9.26
N SER A 147 -7.37 -15.27 -8.45
CA SER A 147 -5.97 -15.38 -8.84
C SER A 147 -5.54 -16.81 -9.13
N LYS A 148 -6.44 -17.79 -8.93
CA LYS A 148 -6.17 -19.23 -9.04
C LYS A 148 -4.90 -19.65 -8.30
N MET A 149 -4.74 -19.16 -7.07
CA MET A 149 -3.54 -19.40 -6.26
C MET A 149 -3.90 -19.63 -4.79
N ILE A 150 -3.03 -20.36 -4.09
CA ILE A 150 -3.13 -20.54 -2.65
C ILE A 150 -2.48 -19.34 -1.96
N ARG A 151 -3.26 -18.63 -1.14
CA ARG A 151 -2.75 -17.61 -0.23
C ARG A 151 -2.42 -18.26 1.11
N VAL A 152 -1.15 -18.21 1.47
CA VAL A 152 -0.68 -18.63 2.79
C VAL A 152 -0.65 -17.42 3.73
N THR A 153 -1.31 -17.56 4.87
CA THR A 153 -1.38 -16.56 5.94
C THR A 153 -1.13 -17.23 7.28
N TYR A 154 -0.76 -16.45 8.29
CA TYR A 154 -0.57 -16.91 9.66
C TYR A 154 -1.54 -16.16 10.55
N ALA A 155 -2.44 -16.91 11.19
CA ALA A 155 -3.49 -16.39 12.05
C ALA A 155 -3.16 -16.70 13.52
N PHE A 156 -3.48 -15.77 14.41
CA PHE A 156 -3.31 -15.97 15.85
C PHE A 156 -4.31 -17.01 16.36
N THR A 157 -3.84 -18.02 17.09
CA THR A 157 -4.66 -19.19 17.47
C THR A 157 -5.58 -18.89 18.65
N GLU A 158 -5.08 -18.21 19.68
CA GLU A 158 -5.79 -18.00 20.95
C GLU A 158 -6.67 -16.73 20.94
N SER A 159 -7.46 -16.52 19.88
CA SER A 159 -8.20 -15.27 19.66
C SER A 159 -9.13 -14.84 20.81
N TRP A 160 -9.61 -15.78 21.63
CA TRP A 160 -10.42 -15.55 22.83
C TRP A 160 -9.71 -14.70 23.91
N ARG A 161 -8.37 -14.60 23.86
CA ARG A 161 -7.60 -13.73 24.76
C ARG A 161 -7.84 -12.24 24.52
N PHE A 162 -8.46 -11.90 23.40
CA PHE A 162 -8.72 -10.53 23.00
C PHE A 162 -10.22 -10.27 22.85
N VAL A 163 -10.67 -9.12 23.34
CA VAL A 163 -12.06 -8.66 23.26
C VAL A 163 -12.13 -7.36 22.50
N LEU A 164 -13.22 -7.15 21.76
CA LEU A 164 -13.47 -5.87 21.10
C LEU A 164 -13.94 -4.82 22.12
N ALA A 165 -13.24 -3.69 22.15
CA ALA A 165 -13.63 -2.51 22.90
C ALA A 165 -13.92 -1.34 21.96
N VAL A 166 -15.04 -0.66 22.20
CA VAL A 166 -15.42 0.56 21.49
C VAL A 166 -15.02 1.77 22.33
N LYS A 167 -14.21 2.65 21.75
CA LYS A 167 -13.72 3.89 22.38
C LYS A 167 -14.07 5.11 21.51
N PRO A 168 -14.25 6.31 22.09
CA PRO A 168 -14.41 7.51 21.29
C PRO A 168 -13.13 7.76 20.47
N HIS A 169 -13.31 8.19 19.22
CA HIS A 169 -12.20 8.63 18.38
C HIS A 169 -12.09 10.16 18.48
N ILE A 170 -11.20 10.58 19.37
CA ILE A 170 -10.91 11.99 19.61
C ILE A 170 -9.73 12.40 18.70
N ILE A 171 -9.86 13.57 18.07
CA ILE A 171 -8.82 14.22 17.29
C ILE A 171 -8.20 15.30 18.17
N TYR A 172 -6.91 15.18 18.44
CA TYR A 172 -6.14 16.15 19.23
C TYR A 172 -5.29 17.07 18.35
N GLU A 173 -4.89 16.61 17.17
CA GLU A 173 -3.97 17.31 16.30
C GLU A 173 -4.50 17.26 14.86
N VAL A 174 -4.19 18.31 14.10
CA VAL A 174 -4.52 18.42 12.67
C VAL A 174 -3.26 18.82 11.92
N LYS A 175 -3.16 18.35 10.68
CA LYS A 175 -2.05 18.72 9.79
C LYS A 175 -2.10 20.23 9.52
N MET A 176 -0.96 20.91 9.64
CA MET A 176 -0.83 22.30 9.19
C MET A 176 -1.23 22.40 7.71
N VAL A 177 -1.94 23.47 7.35
CA VAL A 177 -2.30 23.78 5.98
C VAL A 177 -1.50 25.01 5.55
N ASP A 178 -0.77 24.87 4.45
CA ASP A 178 -0.09 25.99 3.79
C ASP A 178 -0.89 26.38 2.54
N GLU A 179 -1.44 27.60 2.55
CA GLU A 179 -2.30 28.09 1.48
C GLU A 179 -1.58 28.23 0.15
N LEU A 180 -0.32 28.68 0.15
CA LEU A 180 0.45 28.86 -1.07
C LEU A 180 0.74 27.51 -1.73
N LEU A 181 1.15 26.53 -0.92
CA LEU A 181 1.42 25.18 -1.37
C LEU A 181 0.17 24.52 -1.96
N GLU A 182 -1.00 24.67 -1.31
CA GLU A 182 -2.26 24.14 -1.82
C GLU A 182 -2.70 24.81 -3.13
N GLN A 183 -2.48 26.12 -3.26
CA GLN A 183 -2.76 26.85 -4.50
C GLN A 183 -1.87 26.36 -5.65
N GLU A 184 -0.58 26.17 -5.41
CA GLU A 184 0.37 25.66 -6.41
C GLU A 184 0.02 24.23 -6.86
N LEU A 185 -0.26 23.34 -5.91
CA LEU A 185 -0.73 21.98 -6.21
C LEU A 185 -2.01 22.02 -7.05
N LYS A 186 -2.99 22.82 -6.65
CA LYS A 186 -4.26 22.96 -7.37
C LYS A 186 -4.07 23.51 -8.78
N ALA A 187 -3.18 24.49 -8.97
CA ALA A 187 -2.85 25.03 -10.29
C ALA A 187 -2.24 23.95 -11.21
N ILE A 188 -1.33 23.13 -10.67
CA ILE A 188 -0.74 22.01 -11.40
C ILE A 188 -1.81 20.96 -11.74
N ASP A 189 -2.61 20.55 -10.75
CA ASP A 189 -3.67 19.56 -10.93
C ASP A 189 -4.69 19.99 -11.98
N ASN A 190 -5.12 21.25 -11.95
CA ASN A 190 -6.01 21.83 -12.96
C ASN A 190 -5.37 21.76 -14.35
N ARG A 191 -4.09 22.11 -14.47
CA ARG A 191 -3.36 22.04 -15.75
C ARG A 191 -3.28 20.61 -16.29
N ILE A 192 -2.99 19.63 -15.43
CA ILE A 192 -2.92 18.22 -15.81
C ILE A 192 -4.31 17.68 -16.17
N GLY A 193 -5.30 17.95 -15.33
CA GLY A 193 -6.67 17.46 -15.45
C GLY A 193 -7.37 18.01 -16.68
N ASN A 194 -7.36 19.33 -16.89
CA ASN A 194 -8.03 19.99 -18.02
C ASN A 194 -7.54 19.49 -19.38
N GLN A 195 -6.26 19.13 -19.48
CA GLN A 195 -5.64 18.65 -20.72
C GLN A 195 -5.44 17.13 -20.75
N TYR A 196 -5.95 16.41 -19.75
CA TYR A 196 -5.81 14.94 -19.60
C TYR A 196 -4.36 14.46 -19.81
N LEU A 197 -3.40 15.11 -19.16
CA LEU A 197 -1.97 14.88 -19.39
C LEU A 197 -1.41 13.68 -18.61
N TRP A 198 -2.12 13.20 -17.57
CA TRP A 198 -1.69 12.09 -16.71
C TRP A 198 -1.23 10.83 -17.47
N PRO A 199 -1.97 10.29 -18.46
CA PRO A 199 -1.53 9.08 -19.17
C PRO A 199 -0.22 9.27 -19.91
N LYS A 200 0.03 10.49 -20.43
CA LYS A 200 1.26 10.82 -21.14
C LYS A 200 2.42 11.00 -20.15
N ILE A 201 2.18 11.72 -19.05
CA ILE A 201 3.15 11.91 -17.97
C ILE A 201 3.60 10.54 -17.44
N HIS A 202 2.66 9.67 -17.04
CA HIS A 202 2.97 8.32 -16.53
C HIS A 202 3.78 7.49 -17.51
N ARG A 203 3.49 7.58 -18.82
CA ARG A 203 4.26 6.86 -19.85
C ARG A 203 5.69 7.39 -19.97
N LEU A 204 5.90 8.69 -19.78
CA LEU A 204 7.22 9.32 -19.86
C LEU A 204 8.06 9.05 -18.60
N THR A 205 7.46 9.03 -17.42
CA THR A 205 8.16 8.93 -16.13
C THR A 205 8.31 7.49 -15.65
N ASN A 206 7.24 6.70 -15.71
CA ASN A 206 7.22 5.32 -15.22
C ASN A 206 7.42 4.28 -16.34
N GLY A 207 7.50 4.72 -17.60
CA GLY A 207 7.61 3.80 -18.74
C GLY A 207 6.36 2.92 -18.91
N ARG A 208 6.54 1.66 -19.35
CA ARG A 208 5.47 0.63 -19.41
C ARG A 208 5.43 -0.21 -18.10
N SER A 209 5.53 0.43 -16.94
CA SER A 209 5.85 -0.22 -15.65
C SER A 209 4.84 -1.26 -15.13
N CYS A 210 3.68 -1.44 -15.75
CA CYS A 210 2.77 -2.53 -15.36
C CYS A 210 3.29 -3.94 -15.71
N ARG A 211 4.49 -4.08 -16.30
CA ARG A 211 5.10 -5.39 -16.60
C ARG A 211 5.91 -5.96 -15.43
N TYR A 212 6.36 -5.12 -14.49
CA TYR A 212 7.31 -5.48 -13.43
C TYR A 212 6.73 -6.49 -12.41
N TRP A 213 5.45 -6.37 -12.06
CA TRP A 213 4.79 -7.31 -11.14
C TRP A 213 4.46 -8.67 -11.76
N ALA A 214 4.40 -8.76 -13.09
CA ALA A 214 4.18 -10.02 -13.80
C ALA A 214 5.46 -10.84 -13.99
N ASP A 215 6.64 -10.20 -13.92
CA ASP A 215 7.93 -10.82 -14.24
C ASP A 215 8.77 -11.21 -13.00
N ILE A 216 8.47 -10.68 -11.80
CA ILE A 216 9.33 -10.84 -10.60
C ILE A 216 8.84 -11.86 -9.59
N LEU A 217 7.53 -12.04 -9.45
CA LEU A 217 6.99 -12.94 -8.43
C LEU A 217 6.90 -14.40 -8.90
N PHE A 218 6.98 -14.66 -10.20
CA PHE A 218 6.80 -16.01 -10.76
C PHE A 218 7.62 -16.19 -12.04
N GLU A 219 8.27 -17.35 -12.20
CA GLU A 219 8.72 -17.79 -13.52
C GLU A 219 7.48 -17.97 -14.40
N LYS A 220 7.44 -17.27 -15.54
CA LYS A 220 6.42 -17.49 -16.57
C LYS A 220 6.38 -18.99 -16.89
N PRO A 221 5.21 -19.63 -17.05
CA PRO A 221 5.09 -21.08 -17.25
C PRO A 221 5.92 -21.62 -18.43
N LYS A 222 6.13 -20.79 -19.47
CA LYS A 222 7.01 -21.09 -20.61
C LYS A 222 8.50 -21.24 -20.23
N TYR A 223 8.92 -20.65 -19.13
CA TYR A 223 10.31 -20.59 -18.65
C TYR A 223 10.51 -21.30 -17.31
N ILE A 224 9.48 -21.99 -16.79
CA ILE A 224 9.62 -22.91 -15.66
C ILE A 224 10.47 -24.09 -16.14
N ASN A 225 11.75 -24.08 -15.78
CA ASN A 225 12.63 -25.18 -16.12
C ASN A 225 12.42 -26.30 -15.08
N LYS A 226 11.77 -27.41 -15.49
CA LYS A 226 11.54 -28.61 -14.65
C LYS A 226 12.83 -29.20 -14.05
N LEU A 227 13.99 -28.84 -14.60
CA LEU A 227 15.31 -29.34 -14.19
C LEU A 227 16.06 -28.35 -13.28
N LYS A 228 15.52 -27.14 -13.07
CA LYS A 228 16.11 -26.15 -12.17
C LYS A 228 16.09 -26.72 -10.74
N ASN A 229 17.25 -26.72 -10.09
CA ASN A 229 17.47 -27.27 -8.74
C ASN A 229 17.46 -28.80 -8.59
N LYS A 230 17.44 -29.59 -9.69
CA LYS A 230 17.71 -31.04 -9.59
C LYS A 230 19.23 -31.26 -9.36
N PRO A 231 19.65 -32.02 -8.34
CA PRO A 231 21.06 -32.31 -8.12
C PRO A 231 21.64 -33.16 -9.25
N ARG A 232 22.91 -32.94 -9.62
CA ARG A 232 23.57 -33.60 -10.78
C ARG A 232 23.55 -35.13 -10.76
N TYR A 233 23.32 -35.74 -9.61
CA TYR A 233 23.37 -37.20 -9.38
C TYR A 233 21.99 -37.89 -9.45
N THR A 234 20.91 -37.18 -9.79
CA THR A 234 19.61 -37.81 -10.03
C THR A 234 19.66 -38.75 -11.24
N ASN A 235 19.14 -39.97 -11.10
CA ASN A 235 19.05 -40.98 -12.16
C ASN A 235 18.47 -40.41 -13.47
N LYS A 236 19.07 -40.81 -14.61
CA LYS A 236 18.76 -40.30 -15.95
C LYS A 236 17.30 -40.49 -16.37
N GLU A 237 16.60 -41.42 -15.74
CA GLU A 237 15.17 -41.69 -15.97
C GLU A 237 14.27 -40.50 -15.58
N ALA A 238 14.70 -39.65 -14.64
CA ALA A 238 13.95 -38.46 -14.20
C ALA A 238 13.95 -37.29 -15.21
N TYR A 239 14.52 -37.49 -16.40
CA TYR A 239 14.67 -36.50 -17.48
C TYR A 239 13.86 -36.84 -18.75
N LEU A 240 13.10 -37.94 -18.75
CA LEU A 240 12.37 -38.44 -19.92
C LEU A 240 10.86 -38.08 -19.95
N ASP A 241 10.34 -37.36 -18.94
CA ASP A 241 8.96 -36.81 -18.84
C ASP A 241 8.90 -35.26 -18.84
#